data_AF-A0A520R4M1-F1
#
_entry.id   AF-A0A520R4M1-F1
#
_cell.length_a   1.000
_cell.length_b   1.000
_cell.length_c   1.000
_cell.angle_alpha   90.00
_cell.angle_beta   90.00
_cell.angle_gamma   90.00
#
_symmetry.space_group_name_H-M   'P 1'
#
loop_
_entity.id
_entity.type
_entity.pdbx_description
1 polymer ?
#
loop_
_entity_poly.entity_id
_entity_poly.type
_entity_poly.pdbx_seq_one_letter_code
_entity_poly.pdbx_strand_id
1 'polypeptide(L)'
;MIEVLPEVAAGWQVGPRLVIGEVFELAASAWLTSVSGAELTPGRVSTQLAGGRLDVCLRRSLGAVWLRGCGGAAAGVAIGEGRDVSNGREAMVPFVGLLARLGLGVPLTDWLALELSVDGWIALLRPRFDLIDPASGAALQSVSLPLGGGVAALGIVVRF
;
A
#
# COMPACT_ATOMS: atom_id res chain seq x y z
N MET A 1 -3.06 25.64 -15.47
CA MET A 1 -2.69 24.34 -16.03
C MET A 1 -2.31 23.47 -14.85
N ILE A 2 -3.17 22.52 -14.46
CA ILE A 2 -2.95 21.68 -13.27
C ILE A 2 -2.20 20.45 -13.78
N GLU A 3 -0.88 20.49 -13.63
CA GLU A 3 0.00 19.38 -13.96
C GLU A 3 -0.09 18.37 -12.80
N VAL A 4 -0.96 17.38 -12.94
CA VAL A 4 -1.05 16.28 -11.97
C VAL A 4 0.12 15.35 -12.26
N LEU A 5 1.27 15.60 -11.62
CA LEU A 5 2.33 14.60 -11.59
C LEU A 5 1.72 13.28 -11.07
N PRO A 6 2.04 12.12 -11.68
CA PRO A 6 1.63 10.84 -11.09
C PRO A 6 2.21 10.79 -9.67
N GLU A 7 1.33 10.55 -8.69
CA GLU A 7 1.74 10.32 -7.31
C GLU A 7 2.59 9.05 -7.26
N VAL A 8 3.91 9.18 -7.37
CA VAL A 8 4.83 8.05 -7.24
C VAL A 8 4.95 7.76 -5.76
N ALA A 9 4.32 6.68 -5.31
CA ALA A 9 4.49 6.14 -3.98
C ALA A 9 5.64 5.12 -3.99
N ALA A 10 6.52 5.21 -3.01
CA ALA A 10 7.55 4.21 -2.76
C ALA A 10 7.43 3.71 -1.33
N GLY A 11 7.81 2.45 -1.11
CA GLY A 11 7.69 1.87 0.22
C GLY A 11 8.35 0.51 0.31
N TRP A 12 8.21 -0.08 1.49
CA TRP A 12 8.72 -1.40 1.81
C TRP A 12 7.65 -2.19 2.53
N GLN A 13 7.72 -3.51 2.36
CA GLN A 13 6.86 -4.46 3.05
C GLN A 13 7.70 -5.60 3.63
N VAL A 14 7.25 -6.14 4.75
CA VAL A 14 7.89 -7.28 5.40
C VAL A 14 6.82 -8.17 6.03
N GLY A 15 7.03 -9.48 5.98
CA GLY A 15 6.09 -10.38 6.63
C GLY A 15 6.36 -11.86 6.44
N PRO A 16 5.83 -12.70 7.35
CA PRO A 16 5.94 -14.14 7.25
C PRO A 16 5.01 -14.72 6.18
N ARG A 17 5.39 -15.90 5.71
CA ARG A 17 4.57 -16.75 4.85
C ARG A 17 4.59 -18.16 5.40
N LEU A 18 3.41 -18.74 5.55
CA LEU A 18 3.22 -20.11 5.94
C LEU A 18 2.77 -20.91 4.71
N VAL A 19 3.60 -21.85 4.27
CA VAL A 19 3.27 -22.75 3.17
C VAL A 19 2.55 -23.97 3.76
N ILE A 20 1.35 -24.26 3.27
CA ILE A 20 0.52 -25.38 3.71
C ILE A 20 0.41 -26.36 2.54
N GLY A 21 1.18 -27.46 2.63
CA GLY A 21 1.34 -28.41 1.53
C GLY A 21 2.19 -27.82 0.39
N GLU A 22 1.84 -28.10 -0.86
CA GLU A 22 2.61 -27.61 -2.02
C GLU A 22 1.96 -26.43 -2.75
N VAL A 23 0.68 -26.16 -2.46
CA VAL A 23 -0.18 -25.27 -3.26
C VAL A 23 -0.67 -24.07 -2.47
N PHE A 24 -1.00 -24.23 -1.19
CA PHE A 24 -1.60 -23.15 -0.42
C PHE A 24 -0.56 -22.42 0.40
N GLU A 25 -0.69 -21.10 0.47
CA GLU A 25 0.12 -20.28 1.37
C GLU A 25 -0.76 -19.25 2.08
N LEU A 26 -0.49 -19.03 3.35
CA LEU A 26 -1.01 -17.90 4.12
C LEU A 26 0.11 -16.88 4.26
N ALA A 27 -0.18 -15.61 4.01
CA ALA A 27 0.77 -14.54 4.22
C ALA A 27 0.18 -13.44 5.09
N ALA A 28 1.02 -12.91 5.96
CA ALA A 28 0.75 -11.70 6.70
C ALA A 28 1.91 -10.75 6.44
N SER A 29 1.64 -9.47 6.22
CA SER A 29 2.72 -8.48 6.09
C SER A 29 2.30 -7.12 6.58
N ALA A 30 3.30 -6.34 7.01
CA ALA A 30 3.17 -4.93 7.29
C ALA A 30 3.92 -4.15 6.21
N TRP A 31 3.44 -2.94 5.91
CA TRP A 31 4.12 -2.03 4.99
C TRP A 31 4.06 -0.60 5.48
N LEU A 32 4.98 0.18 4.93
CA LEU A 32 5.01 1.64 5.02
C LEU A 32 5.31 2.19 3.63
N THR A 33 4.47 3.10 3.16
CA THR A 33 4.71 3.83 1.90
C THR A 33 4.66 5.33 2.13
N SER A 34 5.55 6.06 1.48
CA SER A 34 5.48 7.51 1.38
C SER A 34 4.89 7.90 0.03
N VAL A 35 3.98 8.86 0.03
CA VAL A 35 3.45 9.50 -1.18
C VAL A 35 4.03 10.92 -1.21
N SER A 36 4.84 11.25 -2.21
CA SER A 36 5.24 12.63 -2.42
C SER A 36 4.03 13.41 -2.93
N GLY A 37 3.42 14.18 -2.03
CA GLY A 37 2.08 14.70 -2.23
C GLY A 37 1.98 15.88 -3.18
N ALA A 38 0.76 16.06 -3.68
CA ALA A 38 0.30 17.17 -4.49
C ALA A 38 0.50 18.52 -3.76
N GLU A 39 0.85 19.56 -4.53
CA GLU A 39 0.96 20.92 -4.02
C GLU A 39 -0.44 21.48 -3.71
N LEU A 40 -0.67 21.94 -2.48
CA LEU A 40 -1.93 22.53 -2.02
C LEU A 40 -1.65 23.98 -1.62
N THR A 41 -1.64 24.93 -2.56
CA THR A 41 -1.34 26.34 -2.24
C THR A 41 -2.20 26.85 -1.08
N PRO A 42 -1.59 27.36 0.02
CA PRO A 42 -0.19 27.79 0.17
C PRO A 42 0.82 26.77 0.75
N GLY A 43 0.43 25.52 1.02
CA GLY A 43 1.28 24.49 1.64
C GLY A 43 1.51 23.21 0.82
N ARG A 44 2.21 22.25 1.43
CA ARG A 44 2.40 20.90 0.88
C ARG A 44 1.87 19.87 1.88
N VAL A 45 1.09 18.91 1.39
CA VAL A 45 0.65 17.77 2.22
C VAL A 45 1.54 16.59 1.87
N SER A 46 2.30 16.09 2.84
CA SER A 46 2.92 14.77 2.71
C SER A 46 1.97 13.73 3.28
N THR A 47 1.70 12.68 2.51
CA THR A 47 0.86 11.58 2.97
C THR A 47 1.70 10.33 3.12
N GLN A 48 1.65 9.72 4.29
CA GLN A 48 2.22 8.40 4.55
C GLN A 48 1.09 7.40 4.73
N LEU A 49 1.29 6.17 4.27
CA LEU A 49 0.37 5.07 4.52
C LEU A 49 1.13 3.97 5.26
N ALA A 50 0.59 3.57 6.39
CA ALA A 50 1.07 2.42 7.16
C ALA A 50 -0.07 1.43 7.29
N GLY A 51 0.23 0.14 7.14
CA GLY A 51 -0.82 -0.87 7.20
C GLY A 51 -0.31 -2.29 7.33
N GLY A 52 -1.28 -3.18 7.56
CA GLY A 52 -1.10 -4.62 7.59
C GLY A 52 -2.07 -5.31 6.65
N ARG A 53 -1.65 -6.45 6.10
CA ARG A 53 -2.45 -7.27 5.18
C ARG A 53 -2.36 -8.73 5.53
N LEU A 54 -3.44 -9.42 5.19
CA LEU A 54 -3.57 -10.87 5.27
C LEU A 54 -4.01 -11.38 3.89
N ASP A 55 -3.31 -12.40 3.40
CA ASP A 55 -3.54 -12.97 2.08
C ASP A 55 -3.65 -14.50 2.17
N VAL A 56 -4.55 -15.03 1.35
CA VAL A 56 -4.57 -16.45 0.98
C VAL A 56 -4.05 -16.56 -0.44
N CYS A 57 -3.06 -17.43 -0.64
CA CYS A 57 -2.36 -17.56 -1.90
C CYS A 57 -2.38 -19.00 -2.42
N LEU A 58 -2.40 -19.09 -3.74
CA LEU A 58 -2.17 -20.31 -4.50
C LEU A 58 -0.83 -20.20 -5.20
N ARG A 59 0.06 -21.18 -4.97
CA ARG A 59 1.34 -21.31 -5.64
C ARG A 59 1.30 -22.43 -6.65
N ARG A 60 1.92 -22.20 -7.81
CA ARG A 60 2.12 -23.21 -8.84
C ARG A 60 3.54 -23.14 -9.38
N SER A 61 4.27 -24.24 -9.30
CA SER A 61 5.59 -24.38 -9.92
C SER A 61 5.46 -24.57 -11.44
N LEU A 62 6.31 -23.88 -12.20
CA LEU A 62 6.43 -23.94 -13.66
C LEU A 62 7.91 -24.15 -14.03
N GLY A 63 8.41 -25.36 -13.79
CA GLY A 63 9.82 -25.68 -13.98
C GLY A 63 10.70 -24.94 -12.97
N ALA A 64 11.60 -24.09 -13.47
CA ALA A 64 12.56 -23.34 -12.65
C ALA A 64 11.95 -22.11 -11.94
N VAL A 65 10.71 -21.73 -12.25
CA VAL A 65 10.03 -20.59 -11.62
C VAL A 65 8.73 -21.04 -10.96
N TRP A 66 8.15 -20.18 -10.14
CA TRP A 66 6.83 -20.40 -9.57
C TRP A 66 5.96 -19.17 -9.71
N LEU A 67 4.68 -19.39 -10.00
CA LEU A 67 3.65 -18.37 -9.99
C LEU A 67 2.89 -18.42 -8.69
N ARG A 68 2.41 -17.26 -8.26
CA ARG A 68 1.62 -17.10 -7.05
C ARG A 68 0.49 -16.13 -7.29
N GLY A 69 -0.74 -16.56 -7.04
CA GLY A 69 -1.92 -15.71 -7.06
C GLY A 69 -2.48 -15.58 -5.65
N CYS A 70 -2.67 -14.37 -5.15
CA CYS A 70 -3.22 -14.13 -3.82
C CYS A 70 -4.46 -13.25 -3.86
N GLY A 71 -5.39 -13.53 -2.96
CA GLY A 71 -6.50 -12.66 -2.60
C GLY A 71 -6.46 -12.38 -1.10
N GLY A 72 -6.74 -11.14 -0.71
CA GLY A 72 -6.59 -10.72 0.67
C GLY A 72 -7.28 -9.42 1.01
N ALA A 73 -7.02 -8.95 2.22
CA ALA A 73 -7.49 -7.67 2.71
C ALA A 73 -6.36 -6.90 3.39
N ALA A 74 -6.47 -5.58 3.31
CA ALA A 74 -5.58 -4.60 3.91
C ALA A 74 -6.37 -3.73 4.88
N ALA A 75 -5.72 -3.35 5.98
CA ALA A 75 -6.21 -2.27 6.84
C ALA A 75 -5.02 -1.46 7.37
N GLY A 76 -5.25 -0.18 7.64
CA GLY A 76 -4.19 0.69 8.10
C GLY A 76 -4.66 2.12 8.31
N VAL A 77 -3.69 3.04 8.31
CA VAL A 77 -3.91 4.47 8.48
C VAL A 77 -3.20 5.25 7.38
N ALA A 78 -3.89 6.27 6.87
CA ALA A 78 -3.31 7.34 6.09
C ALA A 78 -2.99 8.50 7.03
N ILE A 79 -1.73 8.91 7.06
CA ILE A 79 -1.22 9.99 7.91
C ILE A 79 -0.98 11.20 6.99
N GLY A 80 -1.75 12.25 7.20
CA GLY A 80 -1.57 13.54 6.52
C GLY A 80 -0.87 14.53 7.44
N GLU A 81 0.25 15.08 6.99
CA GLU A 81 0.95 16.17 7.67
C GLU A 81 0.83 17.44 6.81
N GLY A 82 0.21 18.49 7.35
CA GLY A 82 0.16 19.81 6.72
C GLY A 82 1.43 20.59 7.03
N ARG A 83 2.30 20.79 6.05
CA ARG A 83 3.49 21.66 6.17
C ARG A 83 3.15 23.09 5.74
N ASP A 84 3.71 24.07 6.46
CA ASP A 84 3.55 25.52 6.22
C ASP A 84 2.14 26.09 6.46
N VAL A 85 1.35 25.45 7.34
CA VAL A 85 0.07 25.96 7.85
C VAL A 85 0.24 26.29 9.33
N SER A 86 -0.33 27.43 9.80
CA SER A 86 -0.17 27.94 11.17
C SER A 86 -0.63 26.99 12.29
N ASN A 87 -1.27 25.88 11.94
CA ASN A 87 -1.65 24.77 12.82
C ASN A 87 -1.41 23.43 12.09
N GLY A 88 -0.17 23.11 11.76
CA GLY A 88 0.22 21.81 11.21
C GLY A 88 -0.15 20.67 12.17
N ARG A 89 -1.35 20.11 12.00
CA ARG A 89 -1.84 18.97 12.78
C ARG A 89 -1.70 17.73 11.93
N GLU A 90 -1.14 16.68 12.54
CA GLU A 90 -1.16 15.34 11.99
C GLU A 90 -2.60 14.81 12.06
N ALA A 91 -3.13 14.39 10.91
CA ALA A 91 -4.43 13.75 10.81
C ALA A 91 -4.24 12.29 10.39
N MET A 92 -4.78 11.37 11.17
CA MET A 92 -4.79 9.94 10.86
C MET A 92 -6.20 9.52 10.43
N VAL A 93 -6.31 8.96 9.23
CA VAL A 93 -7.58 8.47 8.69
C VAL A 93 -7.46 6.97 8.41
N PRO A 94 -8.29 6.11 9.00
CA PRO A 94 -8.22 4.69 8.77
C PRO A 94 -8.66 4.33 7.35
N PHE A 95 -8.09 3.26 6.80
CA PHE A 95 -8.56 2.65 5.56
C PHE A 95 -8.66 1.15 5.69
N VAL A 96 -9.53 0.58 4.84
CA VAL A 96 -9.70 -0.87 4.66
C VAL A 96 -9.85 -1.11 3.16
N GLY A 97 -9.24 -2.16 2.65
CA GLY A 97 -9.32 -2.51 1.23
C GLY A 97 -9.20 -4.00 0.98
N LEU A 98 -9.64 -4.41 -0.21
CA LEU A 98 -9.38 -5.74 -0.75
C LEU A 98 -8.16 -5.69 -1.67
N LEU A 99 -7.43 -6.80 -1.70
CA LEU A 99 -6.17 -6.94 -2.42
C LEU A 99 -6.22 -8.14 -3.35
N ALA A 100 -5.62 -8.00 -4.51
CA ALA A 100 -5.26 -9.10 -5.38
C ALA A 100 -3.78 -8.95 -5.77
N ARG A 101 -3.01 -10.04 -5.68
CA ARG A 101 -1.59 -10.04 -6.03
C ARG A 101 -1.29 -11.16 -7.00
N LEU A 102 -0.48 -10.85 -8.00
CA LEU A 102 0.19 -11.83 -8.85
C LEU A 102 1.69 -11.72 -8.63
N GLY A 103 2.34 -12.85 -8.38
CA GLY A 103 3.77 -12.96 -8.14
C GLY A 103 4.41 -13.99 -9.06
N LEU A 104 5.62 -13.69 -9.51
CA LEU A 104 6.54 -14.59 -10.19
C LEU A 104 7.82 -14.65 -9.38
N GLY A 105 8.17 -15.85 -8.93
CA GLY A 105 9.40 -16.05 -8.19
C GLY A 105 10.38 -16.97 -8.89
N VAL A 106 11.66 -16.63 -8.74
CA VAL A 106 12.81 -17.34 -9.27
C VAL A 106 13.69 -17.77 -8.08
N PRO A 107 13.87 -19.07 -7.83
CA PRO A 107 14.84 -19.55 -6.84
C PRO A 107 16.24 -19.18 -7.31
N LEU A 108 17.01 -18.54 -6.43
CA LEU A 108 18.43 -18.24 -6.65
C LEU A 108 19.32 -19.32 -6.03
N THR A 109 18.90 -19.82 -4.86
CA THR A 109 19.50 -20.93 -4.13
C THR A 109 18.38 -21.74 -3.47
N ASP A 110 18.73 -22.79 -2.72
CA ASP A 110 17.75 -23.58 -1.97
C ASP A 110 17.01 -22.78 -0.88
N TRP A 111 17.62 -21.71 -0.36
CA TRP A 111 17.09 -20.89 0.74
C TRP A 111 16.72 -19.47 0.32
N LEU A 112 17.05 -19.04 -0.91
CA LEU A 112 16.83 -17.67 -1.39
C LEU A 112 16.09 -17.67 -2.73
N ALA A 113 15.09 -16.81 -2.85
CA ALA A 113 14.39 -16.55 -4.10
C ALA A 113 14.19 -15.04 -4.31
N LEU A 114 14.13 -14.63 -5.57
CA LEU A 114 13.68 -13.30 -5.97
C LEU A 114 12.22 -13.39 -6.39
N GLU A 115 11.38 -12.45 -5.99
CA GLU A 115 9.98 -12.37 -6.38
C GLU A 115 9.67 -11.00 -6.97
N LEU A 116 9.17 -11.01 -8.20
CA LEU A 116 8.50 -9.87 -8.80
C LEU A 116 7.00 -10.03 -8.58
N SER A 117 6.34 -8.97 -8.14
CA SER A 117 4.90 -8.99 -7.86
C SER A 117 4.21 -7.73 -8.35
N VAL A 118 2.94 -7.88 -8.71
CA VAL A 118 2.02 -6.79 -9.00
C VAL A 118 0.82 -6.94 -8.09
N ASP A 119 0.54 -5.90 -7.34
CA ASP A 119 -0.60 -5.76 -6.46
C ASP A 119 -1.63 -4.83 -7.08
N GLY A 120 -2.89 -5.22 -7.01
CA GLY A 120 -4.03 -4.34 -7.19
C GLY A 120 -4.83 -4.25 -5.90
N TRP A 121 -5.39 -3.08 -5.61
CA TRP A 121 -6.27 -2.89 -4.47
C TRP A 121 -7.51 -2.07 -4.81
N ILE A 122 -8.54 -2.26 -3.99
CA ILE A 122 -9.73 -1.43 -3.96
C ILE A 122 -10.08 -1.09 -2.52
N ALA A 123 -10.31 0.18 -2.23
CA ALA A 123 -10.68 0.68 -0.92
C ALA A 123 -12.16 0.37 -0.65
N LEU A 124 -12.44 -0.32 0.46
CA LEU A 124 -13.77 -0.48 1.03
C LEU A 124 -14.12 0.71 1.91
N LEU A 125 -13.16 1.17 2.72
CA LEU A 125 -13.22 2.40 3.49
C LEU A 125 -12.22 3.39 2.90
N ARG A 126 -12.74 4.39 2.18
CA ARG A 126 -11.96 5.39 1.44
C ARG A 126 -11.58 6.56 2.37
N PRO A 127 -10.29 6.82 2.61
CA PRO A 127 -9.88 7.98 3.39
C PRO A 127 -10.23 9.30 2.71
N ARG A 128 -10.73 10.23 3.51
CA ARG A 128 -11.02 11.61 3.14
C ARG A 128 -10.36 12.53 4.15
N PHE A 129 -9.62 13.51 3.64
CA PHE A 129 -9.05 14.60 4.41
C PHE A 129 -9.85 15.86 4.14
N ASP A 130 -10.36 16.48 5.20
CA ASP A 130 -11.07 17.75 5.12
C ASP A 130 -10.20 18.84 5.74
N LEU A 131 -9.98 19.92 4.98
CA LEU A 131 -9.40 21.16 5.48
C LEU A 131 -10.52 21.98 6.09
N ILE A 132 -10.44 22.23 7.40
CA ILE A 132 -11.50 22.90 8.16
C ILE A 132 -11.03 24.31 8.55
N ASP A 133 -11.89 25.31 8.36
CA ASP A 133 -11.69 26.65 8.90
C ASP A 133 -11.83 26.64 10.44
N PRO A 134 -10.80 27.00 11.20
CA PRO A 134 -10.85 27.00 12.66
C PRO A 134 -11.91 27.94 13.25
N ALA A 135 -12.28 29.02 12.55
CA ALA A 135 -13.20 30.04 13.07
C ALA A 135 -14.67 29.64 12.87
N SER A 136 -15.00 29.08 11.71
CA SER A 136 -16.37 28.72 11.34
C SER A 136 -16.70 27.22 11.49
N GLY A 137 -15.68 26.36 11.59
CA GLY A 137 -15.83 24.91 11.57
C GLY A 137 -16.26 24.36 10.21
N ALA A 138 -16.35 25.20 9.17
CA ALA A 138 -16.73 24.79 7.84
C ALA A 138 -15.57 24.09 7.11
N ALA A 139 -15.88 23.04 6.33
CA ALA A 139 -14.92 22.43 5.43
C ALA A 139 -14.64 23.36 4.25
N LEU A 140 -13.41 23.84 4.15
CA LEU A 140 -12.92 24.67 3.05
C LEU A 140 -12.60 23.85 1.81
N GLN A 141 -12.03 22.65 2.00
CA GLN A 141 -11.64 21.77 0.92
C GLN A 141 -11.63 20.31 1.39
N SER A 142 -11.91 19.39 0.49
CA SER A 142 -11.89 17.94 0.77
C SER A 142 -11.08 17.21 -0.30
N VAL A 143 -10.18 16.33 0.13
CA VAL A 143 -9.40 15.46 -0.75
C VAL A 143 -9.66 14.01 -0.35
N SER A 144 -10.00 13.17 -1.33
CA SER A 144 -10.24 11.74 -1.10
C SER A 144 -9.20 10.92 -1.84
N LEU A 145 -8.55 9.98 -1.16
CA LEU A 145 -7.59 9.05 -1.78
C LEU A 145 -8.23 8.24 -2.92
N PRO A 146 -7.51 7.72 -3.91
CA PRO A 146 -8.13 6.96 -5.00
C PRO A 146 -8.88 5.72 -4.49
N LEU A 147 -9.95 5.34 -5.19
CA LEU A 147 -10.76 4.15 -4.85
C LEU A 147 -9.98 2.85 -5.04
N GLY A 148 -8.95 2.85 -5.89
CA GLY A 148 -8.08 1.71 -6.11
C GLY A 148 -6.80 2.13 -6.78
N GLY A 149 -5.90 1.17 -6.97
CA GLY A 149 -4.62 1.41 -7.64
C GLY A 149 -3.85 0.12 -7.80
N GLY A 150 -2.62 0.26 -8.29
CA GLY A 150 -1.69 -0.85 -8.42
C GLY A 150 -0.26 -0.47 -8.09
N VAL A 151 0.52 -1.46 -7.66
CA VAL A 151 1.95 -1.29 -7.37
C VAL A 151 2.70 -2.52 -7.86
N ALA A 152 3.87 -2.29 -8.46
CA ALA A 152 4.82 -3.36 -8.76
C ALA A 152 5.90 -3.36 -7.68
N ALA A 153 6.30 -4.54 -7.22
CA ALA A 153 7.31 -4.71 -6.20
C ALA A 153 8.28 -5.83 -6.57
N LEU A 154 9.56 -5.60 -6.30
CA LEU A 154 10.61 -6.60 -6.35
C LEU A 154 11.06 -6.90 -4.92
N GLY A 155 11.14 -8.17 -4.54
CA GLY A 155 11.45 -8.58 -3.19
C GLY A 155 12.34 -9.82 -3.13
N ILE A 156 13.01 -9.98 -1.99
CA ILE A 156 13.78 -11.16 -1.65
C ILE A 156 12.94 -12.03 -0.71
N VAL A 157 12.89 -13.33 -1.00
CA VAL A 157 12.19 -14.33 -0.19
C VAL A 157 13.22 -15.29 0.38
N VAL A 158 13.23 -15.42 1.70
CA VAL A 158 14.05 -16.41 2.40
C VAL A 158 13.17 -17.60 2.75
N ARG A 159 13.65 -18.81 2.42
CA ARG A 159 13.00 -20.09 2.67
C ARG A 159 13.79 -20.82 3.76
N PHE A 160 13.08 -21.34 4.75
CA PHE A 160 13.61 -22.13 5.84
C PHE A 160 12.90 -23.48 5.88
#